data_AF-A0A1G3YFZ0-F1
#
_entry.id   AF-A0A1G3YFZ0-F1
#
_cell.length_a   1.000
_cell.length_b   1.000
_cell.length_c   1.000
_cell.angle_alpha   90.00
_cell.angle_beta   90.00
_cell.angle_gamma   90.00
#
_symmetry.space_group_name_H-M   'P 1'
#
loop_
_entity.id
_entity.type
_entity.pdbx_description
1 polymer ?
#
loop_
_entity_poly.entity_id
_entity_poly.type
_entity_poly.pdbx_seq_one_letter_code
_entity_poly.pdbx_strand_id
1 'polypeptide(L)' 'MAEKETLVIASKLKAYIKETADLKCSATVIDTLSDKVRALCDAAIKSAQADKRKTVQDKDFK' A
#
# COMPACT_ATOMS: atom_id res chain seq x y z
N MET A 1 -16.01 3.55 13.78
CA MET A 1 -15.29 2.78 12.75
C MET A 1 -14.03 3.55 12.45
N ALA A 2 -12.85 2.96 12.65
CA ALA A 2 -11.59 3.68 12.45
C ALA A 2 -11.51 4.13 10.98
N GLU A 3 -11.36 5.43 10.76
CA GLU A 3 -11.16 6.00 9.43
C GLU A 3 -9.92 5.35 8.83
N LYS A 4 -10.09 4.60 7.74
CA LYS A 4 -8.97 3.94 7.07
C LYS A 4 -8.09 5.01 6.44
N GLU A 5 -6.98 5.32 7.09
CA GLU A 5 -6.03 6.29 6.55
C GLU A 5 -5.51 5.85 5.19
N THR A 6 -5.36 6.81 4.29
CA THR A 6 -4.78 6.56 2.97
C THR A 6 -3.27 6.35 3.13
N LEU A 7 -2.78 5.16 2.77
CA LEU A 7 -1.35 4.81 2.90
C LEU A 7 -0.51 5.23 1.68
N VAL A 8 -1.16 5.67 0.60
CA VAL A 8 -0.52 6.01 -0.68
C VAL A 8 -0.73 7.47 -1.04
N ILE A 9 0.30 8.10 -1.62
CA ILE A 9 0.19 9.50 -2.05
C ILE A 9 -0.62 9.57 -3.34
N ALA A 10 -1.90 9.99 -3.24
CA ALA A 10 -2.82 10.04 -4.36
C ALA A 10 -2.27 10.79 -5.58
N SER A 11 -1.59 11.92 -5.36
CA SER A 11 -1.03 12.72 -6.46
C SER A 11 0.05 11.96 -7.24
N LYS A 12 0.94 11.22 -6.56
CA LYS A 12 1.98 10.43 -7.22
C LYS A 12 1.39 9.25 -8.00
N LEU A 13 0.38 8.58 -7.43
CA LEU A 13 -0.28 7.47 -8.11
C LEU A 13 -1.05 7.92 -9.35
N LYS A 14 -1.80 9.03 -9.24
CA LYS A 14 -2.52 9.61 -10.39
C LYS A 14 -1.57 10.07 -11.48
N ALA A 15 -0.45 10.70 -11.11
CA ALA A 15 0.60 11.08 -12.05
C ALA A 15 1.17 9.85 -12.77
N TYR A 16 1.59 8.83 -12.02
CA TYR A 16 2.13 7.59 -12.58
C TYR A 16 1.18 6.93 -13.61
N ILE A 17 -0.11 6.80 -13.29
CA ILE A 17 -1.10 6.20 -14.21
C ILE A 17 -1.28 7.06 -15.47
N LYS A 18 -1.30 8.38 -15.33
CA LYS A 18 -1.41 9.31 -16.46
C LYS A 18 -0.15 9.28 -17.33
N GLU A 19 1.04 9.31 -16.73
CA GLU A 19 2.30 9.32 -17.48
C GLU A 19 2.58 7.99 -18.18
N THR A 20 2.13 6.87 -17.61
CA THR A 20 2.36 5.53 -18.17
C THR A 20 1.39 5.18 -19.28
N ALA A 21 0.13 5.61 -19.18
CA ALA A 21 -0.95 5.13 -20.07
C ALA A 21 -1.94 6.22 -20.53
N ASP A 22 -1.70 7.50 -20.20
CA ASP A 22 -2.62 8.63 -20.43
C ASP A 22 -4.03 8.44 -19.82
N LEU A 23 -4.12 7.64 -18.76
CA LEU A 23 -5.38 7.35 -18.08
C LEU A 23 -5.62 8.25 -16.87
N LYS A 24 -6.90 8.52 -16.57
CA LYS A 24 -7.33 9.14 -15.31
C LYS A 24 -7.63 8.05 -14.28
N CYS A 25 -7.31 8.34 -13.03
CA CYS A 25 -7.55 7.43 -11.90
C CYS A 25 -8.59 8.02 -10.94
N SER A 26 -9.62 7.23 -10.61
CA SER A 26 -10.69 7.65 -9.69
C SER A 26 -10.20 7.71 -8.24
N ALA A 27 -10.92 8.45 -7.39
CA ALA A 27 -10.61 8.52 -5.97
C ALA A 27 -10.74 7.15 -5.28
N THR A 28 -11.73 6.34 -5.67
CA THR A 28 -11.98 5.01 -5.10
C THR A 28 -10.84 4.00 -5.32
N VAL A 29 -10.03 4.19 -6.36
CA VAL A 29 -8.83 3.37 -6.60
C VAL A 29 -7.77 3.64 -5.53
N ILE A 30 -7.70 4.87 -4.99
CA ILE A 30 -6.76 5.24 -3.93
C ILE A 30 -7.07 4.46 -2.65
N ASP A 31 -8.35 4.37 -2.29
CA ASP A 31 -8.82 3.61 -1.12
C ASP A 31 -8.53 2.11 -1.30
N THR A 32 -8.86 1.58 -2.48
CA THR A 32 -8.63 0.17 -2.82
C THR A 32 -7.14 -0.18 -2.75
N LEU A 33 -6.27 0.69 -3.26
CA LEU A 33 -4.84 0.46 -3.21
C LEU A 33 -4.30 0.58 -1.78
N SER A 34 -4.81 1.53 -0.99
CA SER A 34 -4.45 1.66 0.42
C SER A 34 -4.81 0.40 1.22
N ASP A 35 -5.97 -0.20 0.95
CA ASP A 35 -6.37 -1.47 1.56
C ASP A 35 -5.45 -2.62 1.18
N LYS A 36 -5.02 -2.70 -0.10
CA LYS A 36 -4.04 -3.71 -0.54
C LYS A 36 -2.68 -3.52 0.13
N VAL A 37 -2.16 -2.28 0.16
CA VAL A 37 -0.89 -1.96 0.83
C VAL A 37 -0.97 -2.31 2.30
N ARG A 38 -2.08 -2.02 2.97
CA ARG A 38 -2.30 -2.39 4.37
C ARG A 38 -2.22 -3.90 4.58
N ALA A 39 -2.93 -4.67 3.76
CA ALA A 39 -2.90 -6.13 3.84
C ALA A 39 -1.48 -6.71 3.63
N LEU A 40 -0.72 -6.14 2.68
CA LEU A 40 0.68 -6.52 2.44
C LEU A 40 1.56 -6.18 3.66
N CYS A 41 1.42 -4.98 4.22
CA CYS A 41 2.14 -4.58 5.43
C CYS A 41 1.78 -5.48 6.63
N ASP A 42 0.51 -5.81 6.82
CA ASP A 42 0.07 -6.69 7.91
C ASP A 42 0.68 -8.10 7.78
N ALA A 43 0.76 -8.63 6.56
CA ALA A 43 1.43 -9.90 6.29
C ALA A 43 2.94 -9.80 6.58
N ALA A 44 3.58 -8.73 6.12
CA ALA A 44 5.00 -8.50 6.31
C ALA A 44 5.37 -8.31 7.80
N ILE A 45 4.53 -7.60 8.56
CA ILE A 45 4.66 -7.45 10.02
C ILE A 45 4.59 -8.80 10.71
N LYS A 46 3.62 -9.65 10.34
CA LYS A 46 3.50 -11.01 10.91
C LYS A 46 4.74 -11.86 10.63
N SER A 47 5.27 -11.80 9.42
CA SER A 47 6.53 -12.47 9.05
C SER A 47 7.71 -11.97 9.89
N ALA A 48 7.88 -10.65 10.02
CA ALA A 48 8.93 -10.06 10.82
C ALA A 48 8.82 -10.43 12.31
N GLN A 49 7.60 -10.46 12.85
CA GLN A 49 7.33 -10.86 14.24
C GLN A 49 7.63 -12.34 14.47
N ALA A 50 7.28 -13.22 13.52
CA ALA A 50 7.60 -14.65 13.59
C ALA A 50 9.13 -14.87 13.64
N ASP A 51 9.88 -14.06 12.90
CA ASP A 51 11.35 -14.03 12.91
C ASP A 51 11.95 -13.26 14.11
N LYS A 52 11.13 -12.82 15.07
CA LYS A 52 11.52 -12.01 16.25
C LYS A 52 12.25 -10.71 15.90
N ARG A 53 12.02 -10.18 14.70
CA ARG A 53 12.58 -8.90 14.24
C ARG A 53 11.65 -7.75 14.60
N LYS A 54 12.24 -6.59 14.89
CA LYS A 54 11.52 -5.31 15.06
C LYS A 54 11.50 -4.46 13.80
N THR A 55 12.08 -4.98 12.71
CA THR A 55 12.21 -4.29 11.43
C THR A 55 11.61 -5.17 10.35
N VAL A 56 10.60 -4.64 9.64
CA VAL A 56 10.07 -5.23 8.41
C VAL A 56 11.09 -5.01 7.30
N GLN A 57 11.42 -6.07 6.59
CA GLN A 57 12.41 -6.09 5.51
C GLN A 57 11.73 -6.45 4.18
N ASP A 58 12.41 -6.21 3.06
CA ASP A 58 11.96 -6.58 1.71
C ASP A 58 11.53 -8.04 1.62
N LYS A 59 12.29 -8.96 2.22
CA LYS A 59 11.98 -10.40 2.29
C LYS A 59 10.65 -10.77 3.00
N ASP A 60 10.06 -9.84 3.75
CA ASP A 60 8.76 -10.03 4.41
C ASP A 60 7.58 -9.78 3.46
N PHE A 61 7.81 -9.09 2.34
CA PHE A 61 6.84 -8.89 1.27
C PHE A 61 7.03 -9.97 0.22
N LYS A 62 6.15 -10.99 0.25
CA LYS A 62 6.14 -12.13 -0.69
C LYS A 62 4.85 -12.19 -1.49
#